data_AF-A0A949LEX0-F1
#
_entry.id   AF-A0A949LEX0-F1
#
_cell.length_a   1.000
_cell.length_b   1.000
_cell.length_c   1.000
_cell.angle_alpha   90.00
_cell.angle_beta   90.00
_cell.angle_gamma   90.00
#
_symmetry.space_group_name_H-M   'P 1'
#
loop_
_entity.id
_entity.type
_entity.pdbx_description
1 polymer ?
#
loop_
_entity_poly.entity_id
_entity_poly.type
_entity_poly.pdbx_seq_one_letter_code
_entity_poly.pdbx_strand_id
1 'polypeptide(L)'
;MRDMAAKATWIDAGRRSAVIIRGRDAARFVDGFTTAALGSLEPGSGTEGFFADAKGWVLALAGILRTDDGVWIDAFPGGPPLAEHLERYHIREQLEIVDASADRASVVLAGPGAAAGLAALLETPPPRAPWAHQQGFIAGVPVAVVAVPWAGAEGYLVQAPAAQRPPLVAAITAAGVVAGEPAALERLRIEHGWPAPVDIPAKALPQELAQHARAISFTKGCYLGQETVARLDALGHVNRRLVGIAAAREFASGALVRGGGMELGAITSACQSPGAGGWLGLAIIAVKSAGPDAQLDVGGVDARIVALPMPEPAVSEPPPPSARGGEVVFTARRFRVVRIAEAGAAGTREVVEHPGSVVVVPLVAPDRVCLVEVVRVAVGTTLLELPAGTLDREETLADAAARELAEETGYRAGRITPMGGFWMSPGILRERMHLFVAEDLQPGPQALEPGEQIRTRVVPWAEALAMCRDGRIDDAKTVAGLLLCAAQRSAHTPGDAAGC
;
A
#
# COMPACT_ATOMS: atom_id res chain seq x y z
N MET A 1 29.01 -1.89 -12.53
CA MET A 1 27.80 -2.74 -12.53
C MET A 1 26.84 -2.35 -11.39
N ARG A 2 26.60 -1.04 -11.19
CA ARG A 2 25.79 -0.47 -10.10
C ARG A 2 25.01 0.74 -10.63
N ASP A 3 24.19 0.50 -11.65
CA ASP A 3 23.33 1.52 -12.28
C ASP A 3 21.90 0.97 -12.44
N MET A 4 21.40 0.34 -11.37
CA MET A 4 20.11 -0.36 -11.30
C MET A 4 19.16 0.32 -10.30
N ALA A 5 19.24 1.65 -10.17
CA ALA A 5 18.23 2.41 -9.43
C ALA A 5 16.89 2.35 -10.19
N ALA A 6 15.95 1.58 -9.63
CA ALA A 6 14.49 1.59 -9.83
C ALA A 6 13.99 1.88 -11.26
N LYS A 7 14.01 0.86 -12.13
CA LYS A 7 13.29 0.84 -13.41
C LYS A 7 12.09 -0.08 -13.30
N ALA A 8 11.04 0.20 -14.06
CA ALA A 8 9.91 -0.69 -14.26
C ALA A 8 10.39 -2.09 -14.66
N THR A 9 9.84 -3.12 -14.01
CA THR A 9 10.13 -4.51 -14.36
C THR A 9 8.89 -5.21 -14.88
N TRP A 10 9.06 -6.07 -15.89
CA TRP A 10 8.02 -6.99 -16.31
C TRP A 10 8.36 -8.40 -15.80
N ILE A 11 7.38 -9.09 -15.23
CA ILE A 11 7.53 -10.39 -14.60
C ILE A 11 6.52 -11.33 -15.23
N ASP A 12 6.94 -12.55 -15.56
CA ASP A 12 6.00 -13.57 -16.02
C ASP A 12 5.06 -13.95 -14.86
N ALA A 13 3.76 -13.68 -15.03
CA ALA A 13 2.75 -14.05 -14.04
C ALA A 13 2.15 -15.44 -14.32
N GLY A 14 2.65 -16.13 -15.34
CA GLY A 14 2.22 -17.45 -15.73
C GLY A 14 0.73 -17.50 -16.06
N ARG A 15 0.13 -18.65 -15.77
CA ARG A 15 -1.31 -18.85 -15.90
C ARG A 15 -2.01 -18.35 -14.64
N ARG A 16 -2.83 -17.32 -14.77
CA ARG A 16 -3.81 -16.91 -13.77
C ARG A 16 -5.04 -17.81 -13.84
N SER A 17 -5.76 -17.97 -12.74
CA SER A 17 -7.14 -18.46 -12.81
C SER A 17 -8.02 -17.31 -13.30
N ALA A 18 -8.65 -17.48 -14.44
CA ALA A 18 -9.46 -16.46 -15.09
C ALA A 18 -10.85 -17.02 -15.44
N VAL A 19 -11.87 -16.63 -14.68
CA VAL A 19 -13.27 -16.99 -14.96
C VAL A 19 -13.97 -15.78 -15.56
N ILE A 20 -14.47 -15.91 -16.78
CA ILE A 20 -15.19 -14.85 -17.49
C ILE A 20 -16.67 -15.22 -17.51
N ILE A 21 -17.51 -14.32 -17.02
CA ILE A 21 -18.95 -14.52 -16.92
C ILE A 21 -19.62 -13.42 -17.73
N ARG A 22 -20.26 -13.78 -18.84
CA ARG A 22 -20.90 -12.82 -19.75
C ARG A 22 -22.41 -12.93 -19.68
N GLY A 23 -23.11 -11.82 -19.88
CA GLY A 23 -24.56 -11.78 -19.96
C GLY A 23 -25.18 -10.80 -18.97
N ARG A 24 -26.44 -10.46 -19.21
CA ARG A 24 -27.16 -9.40 -18.47
C ARG A 24 -27.30 -9.70 -16.96
N ASP A 25 -27.28 -10.98 -16.58
CA ASP A 25 -27.42 -11.41 -15.19
C ASP A 25 -26.07 -11.61 -14.48
N ALA A 26 -24.93 -11.48 -15.20
CA ALA A 26 -23.60 -11.84 -14.69
C ALA A 26 -23.23 -11.12 -13.39
N ALA A 27 -23.34 -9.80 -13.34
CA ALA A 27 -22.96 -9.03 -12.14
C ALA A 27 -23.83 -9.38 -10.93
N ARG A 28 -25.15 -9.47 -11.11
CA ARG A 28 -26.10 -9.86 -10.06
C ARG A 28 -25.86 -11.29 -9.58
N PHE A 29 -25.54 -12.20 -10.50
CA PHE A 29 -25.21 -13.57 -10.19
C PHE A 29 -23.93 -13.63 -9.34
N VAL A 30 -22.82 -13.06 -9.81
CA VAL A 30 -21.54 -13.06 -9.07
C VAL A 30 -21.67 -12.39 -7.71
N ASP A 31 -22.45 -11.30 -7.61
CA ASP A 31 -22.73 -10.66 -6.32
C ASP A 31 -23.33 -11.66 -5.30
N GLY A 32 -24.12 -12.64 -5.73
CA GLY A 32 -24.65 -13.69 -4.84
C GLY A 32 -23.62 -14.73 -4.35
N PHE A 33 -22.39 -14.76 -4.89
CA PHE A 33 -21.37 -15.76 -4.57
C PHE A 33 -20.07 -15.19 -4.00
N THR A 34 -19.99 -13.87 -3.88
CA THR A 34 -18.82 -13.19 -3.33
C THR A 34 -19.16 -12.32 -2.13
N THR A 35 -18.20 -12.19 -1.22
CA THR A 35 -18.31 -11.29 -0.06
C THR A 35 -18.26 -9.81 -0.45
N ALA A 36 -17.79 -9.47 -1.65
CA ALA A 36 -17.67 -8.09 -2.13
C ALA A 36 -18.97 -7.57 -2.76
N ALA A 37 -19.24 -6.27 -2.67
CA ALA A 37 -20.41 -5.66 -3.31
C ALA A 37 -20.10 -5.26 -4.75
N LEU A 38 -20.87 -5.78 -5.72
CA LEU A 38 -20.71 -5.46 -7.14
C LEU A 38 -21.76 -4.47 -7.67
N GLY A 39 -22.87 -4.27 -6.94
CA GLY A 39 -24.03 -3.53 -7.44
C GLY A 39 -23.77 -2.06 -7.83
N SER A 40 -22.74 -1.43 -7.26
CA SER A 40 -22.35 -0.05 -7.56
C SER A 40 -21.10 0.07 -8.46
N LEU A 41 -20.59 -1.05 -8.98
CA LEU A 41 -19.41 -1.04 -9.85
C LEU A 41 -19.81 -0.75 -11.29
N GLU A 42 -19.19 0.27 -11.86
CA GLU A 42 -19.31 0.61 -13.28
C GLU A 42 -18.34 -0.24 -14.13
N PRO A 43 -18.64 -0.50 -15.41
CA PRO A 43 -17.68 -1.11 -16.32
C PRO A 43 -16.30 -0.41 -16.30
N GLY A 44 -15.23 -1.19 -16.32
CA GLY A 44 -13.85 -0.69 -16.17
C GLY A 44 -13.40 -0.52 -14.71
N SER A 45 -14.30 -0.65 -13.74
CA SER A 45 -13.96 -0.70 -12.31
C SER A 45 -13.89 -2.14 -11.79
N GLY A 46 -13.39 -2.32 -10.57
CA GLY A 46 -13.31 -3.63 -9.94
C GLY A 46 -13.19 -3.54 -8.43
N THR A 47 -13.22 -4.70 -7.80
CA THR A 47 -13.02 -4.88 -6.36
C THR A 47 -12.29 -6.20 -6.10
N GLU A 48 -12.00 -6.50 -4.84
CA GLU A 48 -11.58 -7.82 -4.39
C GLU A 48 -12.66 -8.45 -3.51
N GLY A 49 -12.75 -9.78 -3.54
CA GLY A 49 -13.72 -10.53 -2.75
C GLY A 49 -13.33 -11.98 -2.52
N PHE A 50 -13.87 -12.57 -1.47
CA PHE A 50 -13.79 -14.01 -1.25
C PHE A 50 -14.96 -14.71 -1.92
N PHE A 51 -14.67 -15.85 -2.52
CA PHE A 51 -15.65 -16.86 -2.91
C PHE A 51 -15.60 -17.97 -1.90
N ALA A 52 -16.75 -18.35 -1.34
CA ALA A 52 -16.85 -19.37 -0.30
C ALA A 52 -17.84 -20.46 -0.70
N ASP A 53 -17.71 -21.63 -0.07
CA ASP A 53 -18.73 -22.66 -0.17
C ASP A 53 -19.96 -22.36 0.72
N ALA A 54 -20.96 -23.23 0.67
CA ALA A 54 -22.18 -23.10 1.48
C ALA A 54 -21.94 -23.08 3.01
N LYS A 55 -20.77 -23.54 3.47
CA LYS A 55 -20.38 -23.52 4.89
C LYS A 55 -19.58 -22.27 5.26
N GLY A 56 -19.23 -21.43 4.28
CA GLY A 56 -18.42 -20.23 4.45
C GLY A 56 -16.92 -20.48 4.34
N TRP A 57 -16.47 -21.66 3.92
CA TRP A 57 -15.06 -21.94 3.71
C TRP A 57 -14.56 -21.31 2.41
N VAL A 58 -13.44 -20.58 2.48
CA VAL A 58 -12.86 -19.87 1.34
C VAL A 58 -12.41 -20.87 0.26
N LEU A 59 -12.89 -20.64 -0.95
CA LEU A 59 -12.47 -21.31 -2.18
C LEU A 59 -11.43 -20.49 -2.92
N ALA A 60 -11.62 -19.17 -2.99
CA ALA A 60 -10.69 -18.25 -3.63
C ALA A 60 -10.80 -16.85 -3.02
N LEU A 61 -9.66 -16.15 -2.97
CA LEU A 61 -9.61 -14.69 -2.95
C LEU A 61 -9.29 -14.23 -4.37
N ALA A 62 -10.09 -13.31 -4.90
CA ALA A 62 -9.98 -12.90 -6.30
C ALA A 62 -10.18 -11.39 -6.48
N GLY A 63 -9.56 -10.85 -7.54
CA GLY A 63 -10.00 -9.61 -8.15
C GLY A 63 -11.26 -9.87 -8.98
N ILE A 64 -12.23 -8.96 -8.89
CA ILE A 64 -13.54 -9.05 -9.52
C ILE A 64 -13.73 -7.77 -10.34
N LEU A 65 -13.68 -7.92 -11.65
CA LEU A 65 -13.60 -6.83 -12.62
C LEU A 65 -14.93 -6.72 -13.35
N ARG A 66 -15.56 -5.54 -13.31
CA ARG A 66 -16.80 -5.28 -14.02
C ARG A 66 -16.51 -4.94 -15.48
N THR A 67 -16.86 -5.82 -16.41
CA THR A 67 -16.73 -5.56 -17.85
C THR A 67 -18.04 -5.00 -18.42
N ASP A 68 -18.00 -4.46 -19.65
CA ASP A 68 -19.21 -3.98 -20.35
C ASP A 68 -20.28 -5.07 -20.50
N ASP A 69 -19.84 -6.31 -20.70
CA ASP A 69 -20.68 -7.46 -21.00
C ASP A 69 -20.85 -8.44 -19.81
N GLY A 70 -20.24 -8.16 -18.65
CA GLY A 70 -20.32 -9.05 -17.50
C GLY A 70 -19.26 -8.85 -16.42
N VAL A 71 -18.68 -9.95 -15.96
CA VAL A 71 -17.71 -9.96 -14.86
C VAL A 71 -16.54 -10.85 -15.24
N TRP A 72 -15.34 -10.39 -14.90
CA TRP A 72 -14.13 -11.20 -14.98
C TRP A 72 -13.52 -11.36 -13.59
N ILE A 73 -13.36 -12.61 -13.17
CA ILE A 73 -12.74 -12.99 -11.91
C ILE A 73 -11.30 -13.44 -12.19
N ASP A 74 -10.32 -12.80 -11.54
CA ASP A 74 -8.89 -13.13 -11.63
C ASP A 74 -8.35 -13.56 -10.26
N ALA A 75 -7.75 -14.74 -10.19
CA ALA A 75 -7.19 -15.32 -8.97
C ALA A 75 -5.86 -16.06 -9.21
N PHE A 76 -5.08 -16.26 -8.14
CA PHE A 76 -3.86 -17.06 -8.21
C PHE A 76 -4.24 -18.52 -8.51
N PRO A 77 -3.47 -19.23 -9.35
CA PRO A 77 -3.77 -20.61 -9.73
C PRO A 77 -3.55 -21.58 -8.55
N GLY A 78 -4.12 -22.78 -8.66
CA GLY A 78 -3.94 -23.88 -7.69
C GLY A 78 -5.05 -24.03 -6.65
N GLY A 79 -6.10 -23.19 -6.73
CA GLY A 79 -7.31 -23.34 -5.93
C GLY A 79 -8.34 -24.29 -6.57
N PRO A 80 -9.45 -24.57 -5.87
CA PRO A 80 -10.60 -25.28 -6.43
C PRO A 80 -11.13 -24.62 -7.73
N PRO A 81 -11.71 -25.39 -8.66
CA PRO A 81 -12.20 -24.87 -9.93
C PRO A 81 -13.42 -23.96 -9.72
N LEU A 82 -13.19 -22.64 -9.72
CA LEU A 82 -14.24 -21.66 -9.41
C LEU A 82 -15.35 -21.60 -10.45
N ALA A 83 -15.02 -21.76 -11.74
CA ALA A 83 -16.02 -21.83 -12.82
C ALA A 83 -17.01 -22.99 -12.60
N GLU A 84 -16.49 -24.20 -12.35
CA GLU A 84 -17.32 -25.38 -12.03
C GLU A 84 -18.15 -25.18 -10.76
N HIS A 85 -17.58 -24.51 -9.74
CA HIS A 85 -18.32 -24.21 -8.52
C HIS A 85 -19.54 -23.34 -8.81
N LEU A 86 -19.35 -22.25 -9.56
CA LEU A 86 -20.42 -21.30 -9.91
C LEU A 86 -21.45 -21.94 -10.85
N GLU A 87 -21.02 -22.74 -11.83
CA GLU A 87 -21.89 -23.43 -12.78
C GLU A 87 -22.95 -24.29 -12.08
N ARG A 88 -22.63 -24.92 -10.94
CA ARG A 88 -23.60 -25.71 -10.15
C ARG A 88 -24.81 -24.91 -9.66
N TYR A 89 -24.69 -23.58 -9.60
CA TYR A 89 -25.76 -22.69 -9.19
C TYR A 89 -26.35 -21.89 -10.34
N HIS A 90 -25.84 -22.05 -11.56
CA HIS A 90 -26.39 -21.44 -12.77
C HIS A 90 -27.57 -22.29 -13.25
N ILE A 91 -28.80 -21.78 -13.10
CA ILE A 91 -30.02 -22.54 -13.42
C ILE A 91 -30.88 -21.82 -14.45
N ARG A 92 -31.13 -20.51 -14.26
CA ARG A 92 -32.08 -19.74 -15.08
C ARG A 92 -31.54 -18.39 -15.55
N GLU A 93 -30.38 -18.00 -15.03
CA GLU A 93 -29.74 -16.73 -15.30
C GLU A 93 -29.31 -16.64 -16.76
N GLN A 94 -29.49 -15.46 -17.37
CA GLN A 94 -29.05 -15.20 -18.73
C GLN A 94 -27.58 -14.80 -18.73
N LEU A 95 -26.72 -15.80 -18.58
CA LEU A 95 -25.27 -15.67 -18.57
C LEU A 95 -24.59 -16.93 -19.11
N GLU A 96 -23.29 -16.82 -19.39
CA GLU A 96 -22.38 -17.90 -19.74
C GLU A 96 -21.14 -17.80 -18.83
N ILE A 97 -20.69 -18.93 -18.28
CA ILE A 97 -19.49 -19.02 -17.44
C ILE A 97 -18.40 -19.75 -18.21
N VAL A 98 -17.23 -19.13 -18.38
CA VAL A 98 -16.09 -19.71 -19.09
C VAL A 98 -14.84 -19.67 -18.21
N ASP A 99 -14.19 -20.82 -18.03
CA ASP A 99 -12.82 -20.86 -17.53
C ASP A 99 -11.85 -20.51 -18.68
N ALA A 100 -11.40 -19.26 -18.71
CA ALA A 100 -10.49 -18.72 -19.71
C ALA A 100 -9.02 -18.82 -19.30
N SER A 101 -8.70 -19.59 -18.24
CA SER A 101 -7.34 -19.67 -17.70
C SER A 101 -6.33 -20.17 -18.74
N ALA A 102 -6.70 -21.15 -19.57
CA ALA A 102 -5.79 -21.72 -20.58
C ALA A 102 -5.52 -20.78 -21.76
N ASP A 103 -6.46 -19.89 -22.06
CA ASP A 103 -6.45 -19.05 -23.27
C ASP A 103 -5.76 -17.71 -23.06
N ARG A 104 -5.30 -17.42 -21.84
CA ARG A 104 -4.68 -16.15 -21.47
C ARG A 104 -3.25 -16.34 -20.97
N ALA A 105 -2.39 -15.45 -21.41
CA ALA A 105 -1.06 -15.25 -20.84
C ALA A 105 -1.04 -13.96 -20.02
N SER A 106 -0.27 -13.96 -18.94
CA SER A 106 -0.24 -12.86 -17.99
C SER A 106 1.19 -12.40 -17.74
N VAL A 107 1.39 -11.08 -17.81
CA VAL A 107 2.64 -10.42 -17.44
C VAL A 107 2.31 -9.35 -16.40
N VAL A 108 3.14 -9.21 -15.37
CA VAL A 108 3.00 -8.14 -14.38
C VAL A 108 4.05 -7.08 -14.65
N LEU A 109 3.66 -5.82 -14.78
CA LEU A 109 4.56 -4.68 -14.72
C LEU A 109 4.50 -4.11 -13.30
N ALA A 110 5.65 -4.01 -12.64
CA ALA A 110 5.71 -3.53 -11.27
C ALA A 110 6.96 -2.68 -11.02
N GLY A 111 6.86 -1.82 -10.01
CA GLY A 111 7.93 -0.96 -9.52
C GLY A 111 7.94 0.44 -10.15
N PRO A 112 8.86 1.32 -9.69
CA PRO A 112 8.87 2.72 -10.10
C PRO A 112 8.99 2.89 -11.61
N GLY A 113 8.07 3.66 -12.19
CA GLY A 113 8.02 3.93 -13.62
C GLY A 113 7.23 2.88 -14.42
N ALA A 114 6.62 1.88 -13.79
CA ALA A 114 5.76 0.92 -14.47
C ALA A 114 4.55 1.62 -15.09
N ALA A 115 3.98 2.61 -14.39
CA ALA A 115 2.89 3.43 -14.95
C ALA A 115 3.34 4.18 -16.21
N ALA A 116 4.52 4.80 -16.18
CA ALA A 116 5.06 5.55 -17.31
C ALA A 116 5.44 4.64 -18.49
N GLY A 117 6.08 3.49 -18.21
CA GLY A 117 6.44 2.50 -19.21
C GLY A 117 5.20 1.92 -19.91
N LEU A 118 4.13 1.67 -19.16
CA LEU A 118 2.88 1.19 -19.72
C LEU A 118 2.13 2.28 -20.49
N ALA A 119 2.13 3.53 -20.01
CA ALA A 119 1.56 4.67 -20.73
C ALA A 119 2.23 4.93 -22.09
N ALA A 120 3.53 4.62 -22.23
CA ALA A 120 4.24 4.72 -23.50
C ALA A 120 3.85 3.64 -24.52
N LEU A 121 3.22 2.55 -24.05
CA LEU A 121 2.82 1.40 -24.86
C LEU A 121 1.33 1.41 -25.23
N LEU A 122 0.52 2.22 -24.54
CA LEU A 122 -0.94 2.27 -24.68
C LEU A 122 -1.39 3.58 -25.32
N GLU A 123 -2.54 3.55 -25.97
CA GLU A 123 -3.18 4.76 -26.53
C GLU A 123 -3.82 5.64 -25.45
N THR A 124 -4.23 5.03 -24.33
CA THR A 124 -4.83 5.71 -23.18
C THR A 124 -3.98 5.50 -21.92
N PRO A 125 -3.96 6.47 -20.99
CA PRO A 125 -3.25 6.31 -19.72
C PRO A 125 -3.69 5.04 -18.99
N PRO A 126 -2.79 4.32 -18.29
CA PRO A 126 -3.15 3.12 -17.56
C PRO A 126 -4.07 3.43 -16.36
N PRO A 127 -4.92 2.47 -15.96
CA PRO A 127 -5.87 2.65 -14.86
C PRO A 127 -5.13 2.82 -13.53
N ARG A 128 -5.59 3.69 -12.63
CA ARG A 128 -4.89 3.97 -11.36
C ARG A 128 -5.57 3.44 -10.11
N ALA A 129 -6.91 3.35 -10.10
CA ALA A 129 -7.61 2.87 -8.93
C ALA A 129 -7.38 1.35 -8.77
N PRO A 130 -7.29 0.80 -7.55
CA PRO A 130 -7.17 -0.63 -7.35
C PRO A 130 -8.29 -1.38 -8.08
N TRP A 131 -7.92 -2.41 -8.83
CA TRP A 131 -8.81 -3.22 -9.68
C TRP A 131 -9.50 -2.48 -10.83
N ALA A 132 -9.20 -1.20 -11.05
CA ALA A 132 -9.59 -0.56 -12.30
C ALA A 132 -8.84 -1.21 -13.46
N HIS A 133 -9.54 -1.33 -14.59
CA HIS A 133 -9.03 -2.04 -15.74
C HIS A 133 -9.52 -1.40 -17.03
N GLN A 134 -8.77 -1.67 -18.10
CA GLN A 134 -9.12 -1.22 -19.44
C GLN A 134 -8.68 -2.24 -20.48
N GLN A 135 -9.40 -2.27 -21.61
CA GLN A 135 -8.95 -2.95 -22.82
C GLN A 135 -8.08 -2.00 -23.64
N GLY A 136 -7.15 -2.55 -24.42
CA GLY A 136 -6.31 -1.77 -25.30
C GLY A 136 -5.46 -2.64 -26.22
N PHE A 137 -4.48 -2.02 -26.86
CA PHE A 137 -3.54 -2.69 -27.73
C PHE A 137 -2.10 -2.31 -27.36
N ILE A 138 -1.20 -3.30 -27.40
CA ILE A 138 0.25 -3.08 -27.30
C ILE A 138 0.88 -3.71 -28.54
N ALA A 139 1.44 -2.88 -29.42
CA ALA A 139 2.01 -3.32 -30.70
C ALA A 139 1.06 -4.24 -31.51
N GLY A 140 -0.23 -3.90 -31.55
CA GLY A 140 -1.28 -4.68 -32.24
C GLY A 140 -1.78 -5.92 -31.49
N VAL A 141 -1.20 -6.27 -30.34
CA VAL A 141 -1.69 -7.33 -29.46
C VAL A 141 -2.83 -6.79 -28.60
N PRO A 142 -4.05 -7.37 -28.65
CA PRO A 142 -5.12 -6.98 -27.74
C PRO A 142 -4.76 -7.38 -26.31
N VAL A 143 -4.85 -6.42 -25.40
CA VAL A 143 -4.52 -6.60 -23.98
C VAL A 143 -5.65 -6.09 -23.09
N ALA A 144 -5.81 -6.73 -21.95
CA ALA A 144 -6.48 -6.14 -20.80
C ALA A 144 -5.41 -5.74 -19.78
N VAL A 145 -5.50 -4.52 -19.29
CA VAL A 145 -4.60 -3.97 -18.27
C VAL A 145 -5.41 -3.76 -16.99
N VAL A 146 -4.93 -4.32 -15.88
CA VAL A 146 -5.60 -4.25 -14.58
C VAL A 146 -4.62 -3.69 -13.55
N ALA A 147 -5.01 -2.64 -12.83
CA ALA A 147 -4.25 -2.16 -11.68
C ALA A 147 -4.43 -3.14 -10.50
N VAL A 148 -3.37 -3.83 -10.10
CA VAL A 148 -3.44 -4.92 -9.12
C VAL A 148 -2.73 -4.56 -7.82
N PRO A 149 -3.47 -4.42 -6.69
CA PRO A 149 -2.89 -3.93 -5.44
C PRO A 149 -1.88 -4.90 -4.80
N TRP A 150 -1.90 -6.18 -5.21
CA TRP A 150 -0.96 -7.19 -4.72
C TRP A 150 0.44 -7.09 -5.35
N ALA A 151 0.64 -6.19 -6.32
CA ALA A 151 1.95 -5.91 -6.92
C ALA A 151 2.47 -4.49 -6.62
N GLY A 152 1.88 -3.81 -5.63
CA GLY A 152 2.27 -2.46 -5.20
C GLY A 152 1.51 -1.33 -5.87
N ALA A 153 1.89 -0.09 -5.53
CA ALA A 153 1.18 1.11 -5.97
C ALA A 153 1.22 1.30 -7.50
N GLU A 154 2.32 0.90 -8.14
CA GLU A 154 2.45 0.81 -9.60
C GLU A 154 2.48 -0.66 -10.09
N GLY A 155 1.54 -1.47 -9.60
CA GLY A 155 1.36 -2.87 -10.02
C GLY A 155 0.29 -3.02 -11.11
N TYR A 156 0.68 -3.55 -12.27
CA TYR A 156 -0.22 -3.76 -13.41
C TYR A 156 -0.16 -5.19 -13.93
N LEU A 157 -1.30 -5.88 -13.93
CA LEU A 157 -1.45 -7.15 -14.63
C LEU A 157 -1.87 -6.87 -16.08
N VAL A 158 -1.05 -7.30 -17.03
CA VAL A 158 -1.30 -7.20 -18.48
C VAL A 158 -1.58 -8.59 -19.01
N GLN A 159 -2.79 -8.80 -19.52
CA GLN A 159 -3.25 -10.09 -20.02
C GLN A 159 -3.60 -10.03 -21.50
N ALA A 160 -3.10 -11.01 -22.25
CA ALA A 160 -3.33 -11.16 -23.68
C ALA A 160 -3.74 -12.60 -24.01
N PRO A 161 -4.26 -12.89 -25.22
CA PRO A 161 -4.39 -14.26 -25.69
C PRO A 161 -3.07 -15.02 -25.56
N ALA A 162 -3.10 -16.26 -25.08
CA ALA A 162 -1.90 -17.03 -24.74
C ALA A 162 -0.90 -17.13 -25.91
N ALA A 163 -1.41 -17.31 -27.13
CA ALA A 163 -0.62 -17.37 -28.35
C ALA A 163 0.13 -16.06 -28.68
N GLN A 164 -0.30 -14.92 -28.13
CA GLN A 164 0.28 -13.59 -28.38
C GLN A 164 1.22 -13.12 -27.26
N ARG A 165 1.58 -13.99 -26.30
CA ARG A 165 2.57 -13.68 -25.27
C ARG A 165 3.93 -13.28 -25.85
N PRO A 166 4.51 -14.00 -26.84
CA PRO A 166 5.83 -13.63 -27.37
C PRO A 166 5.90 -12.21 -27.95
N PRO A 167 4.99 -11.75 -28.85
CA PRO A 167 5.03 -10.38 -29.34
C PRO A 167 4.72 -9.34 -28.25
N LEU A 168 3.87 -9.65 -27.26
CA LEU A 168 3.63 -8.75 -26.12
C LEU A 168 4.91 -8.49 -25.32
N VAL A 169 5.62 -9.55 -24.92
CA VAL A 169 6.87 -9.45 -24.14
C VAL A 169 7.95 -8.73 -24.93
N ALA A 170 8.05 -8.99 -26.24
CA ALA A 170 8.98 -8.30 -27.13
C ALA A 170 8.70 -6.78 -27.16
N ALA A 171 7.44 -6.37 -27.27
CA ALA A 171 7.05 -4.96 -27.26
C ALA A 171 7.36 -4.28 -25.92
N ILE A 172 7.02 -4.92 -24.80
CA ILE A 172 7.32 -4.41 -23.45
C ILE A 172 8.83 -4.22 -23.25
N THR A 173 9.62 -5.20 -23.68
CA THR A 173 11.09 -5.14 -23.59
C THR A 173 11.66 -4.04 -24.49
N ALA A 174 11.13 -3.88 -25.71
CA ALA A 174 11.55 -2.84 -26.65
C ALA A 174 11.25 -1.41 -26.13
N ALA A 175 10.23 -1.24 -25.30
CA ALA A 175 9.94 0.02 -24.60
C ALA A 175 10.86 0.29 -23.39
N GLY A 176 11.85 -0.56 -23.14
CA GLY A 176 12.86 -0.36 -22.10
C GLY A 176 12.44 -0.83 -20.71
N VAL A 177 11.30 -1.53 -20.59
CA VAL A 177 10.91 -2.21 -19.35
C VAL A 177 11.78 -3.46 -19.18
N VAL A 178 12.42 -3.60 -18.03
CA VAL A 178 13.45 -4.64 -17.81
C VAL A 178 12.77 -5.94 -17.40
N ALA A 179 13.29 -7.09 -17.87
CA ALA A 179 12.81 -8.38 -17.38
C ALA A 179 13.14 -8.56 -15.89
N GLY A 180 12.14 -8.84 -15.08
CA GLY A 180 12.28 -9.16 -13.67
C GLY A 180 12.64 -10.64 -13.45
N GLU A 181 13.12 -10.93 -12.25
CA GLU A 181 13.42 -12.30 -11.84
C GLU A 181 12.14 -13.14 -11.71
N PRO A 182 12.15 -14.46 -12.03
CA PRO A 182 10.97 -15.31 -11.89
C PRO A 182 10.36 -15.31 -10.48
N ALA A 183 11.19 -15.23 -9.43
CA ALA A 183 10.76 -15.19 -8.03
C ALA A 183 10.12 -13.85 -7.63
N ALA A 184 10.17 -12.82 -8.48
CA ALA A 184 9.67 -11.49 -8.13
C ALA A 184 8.14 -11.46 -7.95
N LEU A 185 7.38 -12.30 -8.68
CA LEU A 185 5.93 -12.39 -8.51
C LEU A 185 5.56 -12.86 -7.10
N GLU A 186 6.24 -13.91 -6.65
CA GLU A 186 6.07 -14.49 -5.32
C GLU A 186 6.40 -13.46 -4.23
N ARG A 187 7.52 -12.74 -4.39
CA ARG A 187 7.91 -11.66 -3.49
C ARG A 187 6.86 -10.54 -3.44
N LEU A 188 6.39 -10.05 -4.59
CA LEU A 188 5.43 -8.96 -4.66
C LEU A 188 4.16 -9.29 -3.88
N ARG A 189 3.55 -10.46 -4.11
CA ARG A 189 2.33 -10.84 -3.40
C ARG A 189 2.56 -11.00 -1.90
N ILE A 190 3.70 -11.58 -1.47
CA ILE A 190 4.02 -11.81 -0.05
C ILE A 190 4.25 -10.47 0.65
N GLU A 191 5.02 -9.56 0.04
CA GLU A 191 5.24 -8.21 0.54
C GLU A 191 3.91 -7.45 0.67
N HIS A 192 2.94 -7.67 -0.22
CA HIS A 192 1.62 -7.04 -0.13
C HIS A 192 0.59 -7.84 0.68
N GLY A 193 1.01 -8.93 1.33
CA GLY A 193 0.16 -9.80 2.13
C GLY A 193 -0.89 -10.59 1.38
N TRP A 194 -0.82 -10.64 0.05
CA TRP A 194 -1.81 -11.31 -0.81
C TRP A 194 -1.60 -12.84 -0.84
N PRO A 195 -2.54 -13.62 -0.28
CA PRO A 195 -2.44 -15.08 -0.24
C PRO A 195 -2.65 -15.69 -1.63
N ALA A 196 -1.80 -16.65 -1.98
CA ALA A 196 -2.09 -17.63 -3.03
C ALA A 196 -2.88 -18.81 -2.42
N PRO A 197 -3.45 -19.73 -3.21
CA PRO A 197 -4.20 -20.88 -2.67
C PRO A 197 -3.43 -21.72 -1.65
N VAL A 198 -2.10 -21.79 -1.74
CA VAL A 198 -1.23 -22.46 -0.75
C VAL A 198 -1.28 -21.80 0.64
N ASP A 199 -1.61 -20.51 0.70
CA ASP A 199 -1.72 -19.72 1.93
C ASP A 199 -3.13 -19.79 2.56
N ILE A 200 -4.08 -20.47 1.90
CA ILE A 200 -5.48 -20.56 2.33
C ILE A 200 -5.74 -21.99 2.86
N PRO A 201 -5.87 -22.17 4.19
CA PRO A 201 -6.19 -23.47 4.78
C PRO A 201 -7.51 -24.07 4.23
N ALA A 202 -7.60 -25.40 4.18
CA ALA A 202 -8.74 -26.16 3.62
C ALA A 202 -10.12 -25.94 4.30
N LYS A 203 -10.19 -25.09 5.33
CA LYS A 203 -11.41 -24.64 6.04
C LYS A 203 -11.25 -23.21 6.56
N ALA A 204 -10.53 -22.37 5.81
CA ALA A 204 -10.32 -20.99 6.18
C ALA A 204 -11.63 -20.22 6.10
N LEU A 205 -11.89 -19.37 7.08
CA LEU A 205 -12.94 -18.36 6.98
C LEU A 205 -12.32 -17.06 6.44
N PRO A 206 -13.09 -16.20 5.73
CA PRO A 206 -12.60 -14.92 5.21
C PRO A 206 -11.84 -14.08 6.24
N GLN A 207 -12.34 -13.98 7.48
CA GLN A 207 -11.73 -13.19 8.56
C GLN A 207 -10.43 -13.77 9.13
N GLU A 208 -10.07 -15.02 8.79
CA GLU A 208 -8.75 -15.57 9.12
C GLU A 208 -7.65 -15.03 8.17
N LEU A 209 -8.02 -14.41 7.05
CA LEU A 209 -7.11 -13.88 6.04
C LEU A 209 -6.97 -12.36 6.16
N ALA A 210 -5.81 -11.81 5.78
CA ALA A 210 -5.49 -10.40 5.97
C ALA A 210 -6.42 -9.44 5.20
N GLN A 211 -7.00 -9.89 4.08
CA GLN A 211 -7.81 -9.07 3.17
C GLN A 211 -9.25 -8.81 3.65
N HIS A 212 -9.69 -9.43 4.75
CA HIS A 212 -11.09 -9.35 5.22
C HIS A 212 -11.63 -7.92 5.34
N ALA A 213 -10.80 -6.96 5.77
CA ALA A 213 -11.21 -5.57 5.93
C ALA A 213 -11.63 -4.87 4.62
N ARG A 214 -11.11 -5.33 3.48
CA ARG A 214 -11.37 -4.74 2.15
C ARG A 214 -12.25 -5.61 1.27
N ALA A 215 -12.16 -6.93 1.44
CA ALA A 215 -12.80 -7.92 0.58
C ALA A 215 -14.20 -8.35 1.05
N ILE A 216 -14.67 -7.89 2.22
CA ILE A 216 -16.01 -8.21 2.76
C ILE A 216 -16.83 -6.94 2.87
N SER A 217 -17.99 -6.92 2.21
CA SER A 217 -19.02 -5.93 2.45
C SER A 217 -20.03 -6.50 3.46
N PHE A 218 -20.18 -5.81 4.60
CA PHE A 218 -21.19 -6.15 5.60
C PHE A 218 -22.54 -5.46 5.36
N THR A 219 -22.60 -4.59 4.36
CA THR A 219 -23.80 -3.80 4.01
C THR A 219 -24.48 -4.28 2.72
N LYS A 220 -23.89 -5.26 2.01
CA LYS A 220 -24.49 -5.84 0.80
C LYS A 220 -25.59 -6.87 1.09
N GLY A 221 -26.31 -7.25 0.04
CA GLY A 221 -27.31 -8.31 0.07
C GLY A 221 -26.72 -9.71 0.29
N CYS A 222 -27.61 -10.71 0.34
CA CYS A 222 -27.21 -12.05 0.71
C CYS A 222 -26.24 -12.71 -0.27
N TYR A 223 -25.25 -13.44 0.26
CA TYR A 223 -24.32 -14.24 -0.54
C TYR A 223 -24.08 -15.63 0.06
N LEU A 224 -23.61 -16.57 -0.77
CA LEU A 224 -23.34 -17.94 -0.36
C LEU A 224 -22.34 -18.00 0.80
N GLY A 225 -22.71 -18.69 1.89
CA GLY A 225 -21.86 -18.85 3.07
C GLY A 225 -21.85 -17.66 4.04
N GLN A 226 -22.68 -16.62 3.81
CA GLN A 226 -22.72 -15.42 4.64
C GLN A 226 -23.03 -15.67 6.12
N GLU A 227 -23.88 -16.64 6.47
CA GLU A 227 -24.28 -16.86 7.88
C GLU A 227 -23.07 -17.08 8.79
N THR A 228 -22.12 -17.94 8.37
CA THR A 228 -20.89 -18.19 9.10
C THR A 228 -20.01 -16.95 9.20
N VAL A 229 -19.90 -16.19 8.11
CA VAL A 229 -19.09 -14.97 8.03
C VAL A 229 -19.67 -13.87 8.95
N ALA A 230 -20.98 -13.59 8.83
CA ALA A 230 -21.66 -12.57 9.63
C ALA A 230 -21.69 -12.93 11.13
N ARG A 231 -21.85 -14.21 11.48
CA ARG A 231 -21.80 -14.66 12.88
C ARG A 231 -20.42 -14.44 13.51
N LEU A 232 -19.35 -14.69 12.77
CA LEU A 232 -17.98 -14.46 13.24
C LEU A 232 -17.69 -12.97 13.46
N ASP A 233 -18.23 -12.10 12.61
CA ASP A 233 -18.12 -10.65 12.74
C ASP A 233 -18.85 -10.12 13.99
N ALA A 234 -20.10 -10.56 14.21
CA ALA A 234 -20.94 -10.05 15.29
C ALA A 234 -20.53 -10.52 16.70
N LEU A 235 -19.98 -11.74 16.83
CA LEU A 235 -19.90 -12.43 18.13
C LEU A 235 -18.56 -13.13 18.40
N GLY A 236 -17.62 -13.11 17.45
CA GLY A 236 -16.54 -14.07 17.42
C GLY A 236 -15.13 -13.47 17.49
N HIS A 237 -14.18 -14.36 17.79
CA HIS A 237 -12.76 -14.15 17.54
C HIS A 237 -12.28 -15.27 16.61
N VAL A 238 -11.36 -14.95 15.71
CA VAL A 238 -10.68 -15.98 14.93
C VAL A 238 -9.61 -16.66 15.79
N ASN A 239 -9.52 -17.99 15.67
CA ASN A 239 -8.54 -18.77 16.43
C ASN A 239 -7.15 -18.69 15.82
N ARG A 240 -7.06 -18.42 14.52
CA ARG A 240 -5.81 -18.27 13.76
C ARG A 240 -5.94 -17.14 12.74
N ARG A 241 -4.81 -16.58 12.32
CA ARG A 241 -4.73 -15.52 11.32
C ARG A 241 -3.55 -15.73 10.39
N LEU A 242 -3.72 -15.28 9.14
CA LEU A 242 -2.62 -15.04 8.22
C LEU A 242 -1.84 -13.81 8.67
N VAL A 243 -0.53 -13.96 8.84
CA VAL A 243 0.39 -12.89 9.24
C VAL A 243 1.64 -12.89 8.36
N GLY A 244 2.33 -11.75 8.30
CA GLY A 244 3.69 -11.66 7.78
C GLY A 244 4.70 -12.03 8.86
N ILE A 245 5.69 -12.84 8.52
CA ILE A 245 6.83 -13.19 9.39
C ILE A 245 8.12 -12.81 8.69
N ALA A 246 8.95 -12.00 9.37
CA ALA A 246 10.25 -11.57 8.87
C ALA A 246 11.38 -12.14 9.72
N ALA A 247 12.49 -12.49 9.07
CA ALA A 247 13.72 -12.93 9.72
C ALA A 247 14.96 -12.47 8.94
N ALA A 248 16.10 -12.33 9.61
CA ALA A 248 17.36 -11.97 8.97
C ALA A 248 17.95 -13.14 8.12
N ARG A 249 17.58 -14.38 8.44
CA ARG A 249 18.10 -15.60 7.79
C ARG A 249 16.97 -16.36 7.11
N GLU A 250 17.37 -17.23 6.19
CA GLU A 250 16.47 -18.09 5.44
C GLU A 250 15.65 -19.02 6.32
N PHE A 251 14.36 -19.11 5.99
CA PHE A 251 13.46 -20.14 6.48
C PHE A 251 12.59 -20.63 5.30
N ALA A 252 12.13 -21.88 5.38
CA ALA A 252 11.40 -22.52 4.29
C ALA A 252 9.88 -22.42 4.47
N SER A 253 9.14 -22.49 3.37
CA SER A 253 7.73 -22.88 3.41
C SER A 253 7.58 -24.25 4.10
N GLY A 254 6.55 -24.39 4.92
CA GLY A 254 6.32 -25.54 5.79
C GLY A 254 7.07 -25.50 7.13
N ALA A 255 7.98 -24.54 7.35
CA ALA A 255 8.66 -24.40 8.63
C ALA A 255 7.67 -24.07 9.75
N LEU A 256 7.82 -24.73 10.90
CA LEU A 256 6.96 -24.50 12.06
C LEU A 256 7.31 -23.17 12.72
N VAL A 257 6.28 -22.41 13.07
CA VAL A 257 6.39 -21.15 13.80
C VAL A 257 6.16 -21.45 15.27
N ARG A 258 7.12 -21.10 16.13
CA ARG A 258 7.08 -21.29 17.57
C ARG A 258 7.20 -19.96 18.30
N GLY A 259 6.53 -19.82 19.44
CA GLY A 259 6.61 -18.64 20.30
C GLY A 259 6.23 -19.00 21.73
N GLY A 260 6.99 -18.49 22.71
CA GLY A 260 6.78 -18.85 24.13
C GLY A 260 6.89 -20.36 24.41
N GLY A 261 7.72 -21.08 23.63
CA GLY A 261 7.90 -22.54 23.74
C GLY A 261 6.79 -23.40 23.13
N MET A 262 5.74 -22.79 22.55
CA MET A 262 4.63 -23.51 21.91
C MET A 262 4.69 -23.40 20.38
N GLU A 263 4.12 -24.39 19.70
CA GLU A 263 3.87 -24.33 18.26
C GLU A 263 2.63 -23.49 17.98
N LEU A 264 2.79 -22.47 17.13
CA LEU A 264 1.74 -21.50 16.81
C LEU A 264 1.11 -21.77 15.44
N GLY A 265 1.87 -22.37 14.51
CA GLY A 265 1.44 -22.59 13.14
C GLY A 265 2.62 -22.91 12.23
N ALA A 266 2.48 -22.59 10.93
CA ALA A 266 3.52 -22.84 9.94
C ALA A 266 3.58 -21.74 8.88
N ILE A 267 4.79 -21.56 8.33
CA ILE A 267 5.02 -20.75 7.12
C ILE A 267 4.33 -21.43 5.94
N THR A 268 3.51 -20.69 5.19
CA THR A 268 2.84 -21.17 3.99
C THR A 268 3.62 -20.78 2.73
N SER A 269 4.20 -19.58 2.72
CA SER A 269 5.02 -19.06 1.63
C SER A 269 6.23 -18.30 2.17
N ALA A 270 7.35 -18.33 1.46
CA ALA A 270 8.59 -17.65 1.88
C ALA A 270 9.35 -17.10 0.67
N CYS A 271 9.94 -15.92 0.81
CA CYS A 271 10.79 -15.30 -0.19
C CYS A 271 11.87 -14.42 0.46
N GLN A 272 12.95 -14.14 -0.27
CA GLN A 272 13.84 -13.03 0.08
C GLN A 272 13.12 -11.70 -0.21
N SER A 273 13.14 -10.78 0.76
CA SER A 273 12.49 -9.47 0.67
C SER A 273 13.46 -8.37 1.10
N PRO A 274 13.81 -7.44 0.19
CA PRO A 274 14.54 -6.23 0.56
C PRO A 274 13.80 -5.37 1.58
N GLY A 275 12.46 -5.28 1.47
CA GLY A 275 11.63 -4.53 2.42
C GLY A 275 11.69 -5.08 3.85
N ALA A 276 11.89 -6.40 4.00
CA ALA A 276 12.07 -7.04 5.30
C ALA A 276 13.53 -7.01 5.81
N GLY A 277 14.49 -6.61 4.98
CA GLY A 277 15.92 -6.68 5.30
C GLY A 277 16.46 -8.12 5.40
N GLY A 278 15.83 -9.08 4.72
CA GLY A 278 16.16 -10.50 4.84
C GLY A 278 15.13 -11.40 4.15
N TRP A 279 14.53 -12.29 4.92
CA TRP A 279 13.47 -13.20 4.49
C TRP A 279 12.12 -12.78 5.05
N LEU A 280 11.10 -12.96 4.22
CA LEU A 280 9.71 -12.67 4.53
C LEU A 280 8.86 -13.88 4.14
N GLY A 281 7.86 -14.19 4.94
CA GLY A 281 6.90 -15.23 4.62
C GLY A 281 5.51 -14.91 5.10
N LEU A 282 4.54 -15.59 4.52
CA LEU A 282 3.18 -15.67 5.04
C LEU A 282 3.07 -16.89 5.95
N ALA A 283 2.34 -16.75 7.03
CA ALA A 283 2.11 -17.83 7.98
C ALA A 283 0.69 -17.79 8.53
N ILE A 284 0.11 -18.97 8.73
CA ILE A 284 -1.15 -19.10 9.49
C ILE A 284 -0.78 -19.48 10.91
N ILE A 285 -1.05 -18.60 11.87
CA ILE A 285 -0.70 -18.79 13.29
C ILE A 285 -1.90 -18.60 14.22
N ALA A 286 -1.88 -19.25 15.39
CA ALA A 286 -2.89 -19.08 16.43
C ALA A 286 -2.85 -17.68 17.08
N VAL A 287 -4.01 -17.01 17.20
CA VAL A 287 -4.12 -15.59 17.61
C VAL A 287 -3.87 -15.35 19.10
N LYS A 288 -4.21 -16.32 19.96
CA LYS A 288 -4.14 -16.14 21.43
C LYS A 288 -2.71 -16.07 21.99
N SER A 289 -1.69 -16.29 21.16
CA SER A 289 -0.33 -16.56 21.61
C SER A 289 0.74 -15.63 21.02
N ALA A 290 0.38 -14.70 20.14
CA ALA A 290 1.35 -13.81 19.50
C ALA A 290 0.82 -12.37 19.37
N GLY A 291 1.31 -11.50 20.25
CA GLY A 291 1.22 -10.05 20.03
C GLY A 291 2.15 -9.61 18.89
N PRO A 292 1.99 -8.37 18.38
CA PRO A 292 2.81 -7.84 17.28
C PRO A 292 4.32 -7.84 17.59
N ASP A 293 4.69 -7.73 18.87
CA ASP A 293 6.09 -7.73 19.33
C ASP A 293 6.60 -9.11 19.77
N ALA A 294 5.84 -10.18 19.52
CA ALA A 294 6.25 -11.52 19.89
C ALA A 294 7.51 -11.93 19.10
N GLN A 295 8.57 -12.29 19.82
CA GLN A 295 9.70 -13.00 19.25
C GLN A 295 9.29 -14.43 18.92
N LEU A 296 9.58 -14.85 17.70
CA LEU A 296 9.24 -16.15 17.16
C LEU A 296 10.50 -16.90 16.76
N ASP A 297 10.42 -18.23 16.84
CA ASP A 297 11.38 -19.14 16.22
C ASP A 297 10.70 -19.78 14.99
N VAL A 298 11.38 -19.73 13.85
CA VAL A 298 10.93 -20.39 12.61
C VAL A 298 12.01 -21.36 12.16
N GLY A 299 11.87 -22.63 12.54
CA GLY A 299 12.82 -23.67 12.17
C GLY A 299 14.25 -23.41 12.68
N GLY A 300 14.41 -22.84 13.88
CA GLY A 300 15.72 -22.49 14.45
C GLY A 300 16.22 -21.09 14.07
N VAL A 301 15.36 -20.22 13.54
CA VAL A 301 15.68 -18.85 13.13
C VAL A 301 14.82 -17.85 13.89
N ASP A 302 15.47 -16.88 14.53
CA ASP A 302 14.78 -15.76 15.17
C ASP A 302 14.01 -14.93 14.13
N ALA A 303 12.72 -14.77 14.38
CA ALA A 303 11.78 -14.10 13.51
C ALA A 303 10.81 -13.22 14.33
N ARG A 304 10.09 -12.35 13.63
CA ARG A 304 9.06 -11.48 14.21
C ARG A 304 7.86 -11.36 13.30
N ILE A 305 6.71 -11.06 13.88
CA ILE A 305 5.53 -10.67 13.11
C ILE A 305 5.79 -9.27 12.54
N VAL A 306 5.37 -9.06 11.29
CA VAL A 306 5.43 -7.75 10.62
C VAL A 306 4.08 -7.40 10.03
N ALA A 307 3.78 -6.10 9.98
CA ALA A 307 2.61 -5.59 9.28
C ALA A 307 2.79 -5.73 7.76
N LEU A 308 1.68 -6.06 7.08
CA LEU A 308 1.60 -6.10 5.63
C LEU A 308 0.49 -5.12 5.16
N PRO A 309 0.62 -4.49 3.97
CA PRO A 309 1.75 -4.58 3.05
C PRO A 309 3.04 -4.05 3.67
N MET A 310 4.18 -4.64 3.33
CA MET A 310 5.48 -4.13 3.70
C MET A 310 5.56 -2.69 3.20
N PRO A 311 6.06 -1.75 4.02
CA PRO A 311 6.40 -0.44 3.49
C PRO A 311 7.32 -0.68 2.30
N GLU A 312 7.01 -0.07 1.15
CA GLU A 312 7.93 -0.12 0.01
C GLU A 312 9.31 0.21 0.56
N PRO A 313 10.34 -0.62 0.29
CA PRO A 313 11.68 -0.36 0.79
C PRO A 313 11.93 1.09 0.43
N ALA A 314 12.05 1.96 1.45
CA ALA A 314 12.25 3.38 1.25
C ALA A 314 13.33 3.42 0.20
N VAL A 315 12.99 3.85 -1.03
CA VAL A 315 13.93 3.88 -2.15
C VAL A 315 15.14 4.48 -1.52
N SER A 316 16.22 3.69 -1.29
CA SER A 316 17.25 4.11 -0.34
C SER A 316 17.59 5.50 -0.80
N GLU A 317 17.22 6.52 -0.02
CA GLU A 317 17.07 7.83 -0.62
C GLU A 317 18.39 8.05 -1.32
N PRO A 318 18.41 8.31 -2.66
CA PRO A 318 19.67 8.54 -3.32
C PRO A 318 20.35 9.54 -2.42
N PRO A 319 21.55 9.20 -1.86
CA PRO A 319 22.09 9.85 -0.67
C PRO A 319 21.84 11.33 -0.84
N PRO A 320 21.21 12.01 0.16
CA PRO A 320 20.65 13.36 -0.01
C PRO A 320 21.64 14.14 -0.84
N PRO A 321 21.31 14.66 -2.05
CA PRO A 321 22.26 14.94 -3.15
C PRO A 321 23.50 15.76 -2.77
N SER A 322 24.36 15.18 -1.96
CA SER A 322 25.59 15.71 -1.42
C SER A 322 26.76 15.19 -2.23
N ALA A 323 26.46 14.32 -3.22
CA ALA A 323 27.39 13.78 -4.19
C ALA A 323 27.05 14.16 -5.65
N ARG A 324 26.07 15.04 -5.91
CA ARG A 324 26.01 15.73 -7.21
C ARG A 324 26.80 17.01 -7.07
N GLY A 325 28.05 16.97 -7.53
CA GLY A 325 28.98 18.08 -7.51
C GLY A 325 28.31 19.40 -7.92
N GLY A 326 28.50 20.41 -7.10
CA GLY A 326 28.11 21.78 -7.31
C GLY A 326 29.03 22.69 -6.52
N GLU A 327 29.31 23.88 -7.05
CA GLU A 327 30.14 24.87 -6.37
C GLU A 327 29.33 25.45 -5.20
N VAL A 328 29.85 25.38 -3.97
CA VAL A 328 29.21 26.06 -2.83
C VAL A 328 29.42 27.56 -2.99
N VAL A 329 28.35 28.29 -3.28
CA VAL A 329 28.40 29.74 -3.48
C VAL A 329 28.11 30.52 -2.20
N PHE A 330 27.42 29.90 -1.23
CA PHE A 330 27.13 30.50 0.08
C PHE A 330 26.88 29.42 1.13
N THR A 331 27.29 29.66 2.38
CA THR A 331 27.00 28.77 3.51
C THR A 331 26.37 29.59 4.64
N ALA A 332 25.15 29.22 5.03
CA ALA A 332 24.43 29.74 6.17
C ALA A 332 24.53 28.79 7.37
N ARG A 333 23.89 29.15 8.50
CA ARG A 333 23.82 28.29 9.69
C ARG A 333 23.03 27.00 9.46
N ARG A 334 21.90 27.06 8.72
CA ARG A 334 20.95 25.92 8.55
C ARG A 334 20.93 25.33 7.13
N PHE A 335 21.54 26.00 6.17
CA PHE A 335 21.56 25.57 4.76
C PHE A 335 22.81 26.08 4.06
N ARG A 336 23.09 25.54 2.89
CA ARG A 336 24.08 26.11 1.95
C ARG A 336 23.43 26.32 0.58
N VAL A 337 24.00 27.21 -0.22
CA VAL A 337 23.58 27.42 -1.61
C VAL A 337 24.65 26.83 -2.50
N VAL A 338 24.25 25.95 -3.41
CA VAL A 338 25.14 25.28 -4.35
C VAL A 338 24.73 25.61 -5.78
N ARG A 339 25.70 25.89 -6.63
CA ARG A 339 25.49 26.03 -8.07
C ARG A 339 25.64 24.68 -8.74
N ILE A 340 24.58 24.20 -9.39
CA ILE A 340 24.55 22.92 -10.12
C ILE A 340 24.37 23.14 -11.62
N ALA A 341 24.96 22.27 -12.43
CA ALA A 341 24.74 22.26 -13.88
C ALA A 341 23.38 21.62 -14.22
N GLU A 342 22.67 22.19 -15.20
CA GLU A 342 21.43 21.61 -15.71
C GLU A 342 21.73 20.47 -16.70
N ALA A 343 21.08 19.32 -16.53
CA ALA A 343 21.24 18.20 -17.46
C ALA A 343 20.60 18.55 -18.82
N GLY A 344 21.41 18.59 -19.89
CA GLY A 344 20.94 18.82 -21.26
C GLY A 344 20.86 20.29 -21.70
N ALA A 345 21.29 21.24 -20.87
CA ALA A 345 21.36 22.66 -21.22
C ALA A 345 22.71 23.27 -20.80
N ALA A 346 23.18 24.33 -21.48
CA ALA A 346 24.40 25.08 -21.13
C ALA A 346 24.18 26.06 -19.95
N GLY A 347 23.33 25.69 -18.99
CA GLY A 347 22.90 26.52 -17.86
C GLY A 347 23.34 25.98 -16.51
N THR A 348 23.45 26.87 -15.53
CA THR A 348 23.64 26.53 -14.12
C THR A 348 22.51 27.13 -13.29
N ARG A 349 22.14 26.49 -12.18
CA ARG A 349 21.19 27.02 -11.19
C ARG A 349 21.76 26.97 -9.79
N GLU A 350 21.49 28.00 -9.01
CA GLU A 350 21.67 27.98 -7.56
C GLU A 350 20.51 27.24 -6.87
N VAL A 351 20.84 26.30 -6.00
CA VAL A 351 19.90 25.50 -5.19
C VAL A 351 20.26 25.64 -3.73
N VAL A 352 19.25 25.88 -2.89
CA VAL A 352 19.38 25.84 -1.43
C VAL A 352 19.38 24.39 -0.98
N GLU A 353 20.46 23.92 -0.38
CA GLU A 353 20.56 22.61 0.25
C GLU A 353 20.29 22.68 1.74
N HIS A 354 19.27 21.94 2.17
CA HIS A 354 18.89 21.77 3.56
C HIS A 354 19.14 20.30 3.99
N PRO A 355 19.45 20.02 5.26
CA PRO A 355 19.62 18.64 5.75
C PRO A 355 18.35 17.77 5.65
N GLY A 356 17.20 18.38 5.36
CA GLY A 356 15.89 17.76 5.48
C GLY A 356 15.28 18.01 6.85
N SER A 357 14.00 17.68 7.00
CA SER A 357 13.24 17.93 8.22
C SER A 357 12.23 16.83 8.50
N VAL A 358 11.85 16.66 9.76
CA VAL A 358 10.68 15.88 10.18
C VAL A 358 9.51 16.82 10.45
N VAL A 359 8.30 16.37 10.19
CA VAL A 359 7.04 17.09 10.45
C VAL A 359 6.09 16.13 11.12
N VAL A 360 5.44 16.54 12.21
CA VAL A 360 4.60 15.66 13.02
C VAL A 360 3.17 16.18 13.07
N VAL A 361 2.19 15.30 12.88
CA VAL A 361 0.76 15.55 13.13
C VAL A 361 0.39 14.98 14.50
N PRO A 362 0.35 15.79 15.57
CA PRO A 362 0.07 15.30 16.91
C PRO A 362 -1.43 15.26 17.20
N LEU A 363 -1.98 14.05 17.28
CA LEU A 363 -3.37 13.80 17.63
C LEU A 363 -3.51 13.69 19.14
N VAL A 364 -3.84 14.81 19.79
CA VAL A 364 -4.06 14.85 21.26
C VAL A 364 -5.35 14.14 21.69
N ALA A 365 -6.30 13.99 20.76
CA ALA A 365 -7.51 13.19 20.89
C ALA A 365 -7.99 12.76 19.49
N PRO A 366 -8.95 11.81 19.36
CA PRO A 366 -9.46 11.39 18.06
C PRO A 366 -9.94 12.54 17.16
N ASP A 367 -10.48 13.61 17.75
CA ASP A 367 -11.06 14.77 17.06
C ASP A 367 -10.27 16.06 17.28
N ARG A 368 -9.01 16.00 17.77
CA ARG A 368 -8.21 17.19 18.08
C ARG A 368 -6.73 17.03 17.69
N VAL A 369 -6.17 18.10 17.15
CA VAL A 369 -4.75 18.18 16.76
C VAL A 369 -4.06 19.34 17.49
N CYS A 370 -2.80 19.13 17.89
CA CYS A 370 -1.96 20.21 18.40
C CYS A 370 -1.18 20.87 17.26
N LEU A 371 -1.32 22.18 17.13
CA LEU A 371 -0.53 23.01 16.23
C LEU A 371 0.41 23.89 17.06
N VAL A 372 1.34 24.56 16.41
CA VAL A 372 2.27 25.50 17.01
C VAL A 372 2.18 26.86 16.32
N GLU A 373 2.10 27.93 17.09
CA GLU A 373 2.20 29.31 16.61
C GLU A 373 3.68 29.71 16.61
N VAL A 374 4.22 29.99 15.42
CA VAL A 374 5.65 30.26 15.21
C VAL A 374 5.84 31.59 14.50
N VAL A 375 6.68 32.47 15.06
CA VAL A 375 7.07 33.72 14.39
C VAL A 375 8.09 33.42 13.29
N ARG A 376 7.68 33.54 12.03
CA ARG A 376 8.55 33.30 10.87
C ARG A 376 9.12 34.61 10.35
N VAL A 377 10.37 34.88 10.69
CA VAL A 377 11.10 36.10 10.26
C VAL A 377 11.10 36.27 8.73
N ALA A 378 11.18 35.16 7.97
CA ALA A 378 11.22 35.19 6.51
C ALA A 378 9.97 35.79 5.85
N VAL A 379 8.79 35.62 6.47
CA VAL A 379 7.51 36.19 5.99
C VAL A 379 7.03 37.35 6.87
N GLY A 380 7.70 37.63 7.98
CA GLY A 380 7.41 38.75 8.87
C GLY A 380 6.10 38.60 9.66
N THR A 381 5.55 37.40 9.78
CA THR A 381 4.28 37.14 10.49
C THR A 381 4.36 35.89 11.36
N THR A 382 3.36 35.71 12.23
CA THR A 382 3.16 34.47 12.99
C THR A 382 2.33 33.52 12.16
N LEU A 383 2.80 32.29 11.98
CA LEU A 383 2.09 31.23 11.27
C LEU A 383 1.63 30.16 12.25
N LEU A 384 0.54 29.49 11.90
CA LEU A 384 0.08 28.28 12.58
C LEU A 384 0.61 27.07 11.81
N GLU A 385 1.43 26.26 12.49
CA GLU A 385 2.20 25.20 11.86
C GLU A 385 2.04 23.85 12.58
N LEU A 386 2.38 22.76 11.91
CA LEU A 386 2.72 21.49 12.53
C LEU A 386 4.11 21.57 13.16
N PRO A 387 4.33 20.90 14.30
CA PRO A 387 5.66 20.82 14.88
C PRO A 387 6.63 20.11 13.93
N ALA A 388 7.83 20.65 13.81
CA ALA A 388 8.79 20.22 12.81
C ALA A 388 10.20 20.68 13.14
N GLY A 389 11.20 19.85 12.84
CA GLY A 389 12.59 20.27 12.97
C GLY A 389 13.55 19.55 12.05
N THR A 390 14.78 20.04 12.06
CA THR A 390 15.81 19.75 11.05
C THR A 390 16.55 18.46 11.39
N LEU A 391 17.00 17.74 10.35
CA LEU A 391 17.83 16.54 10.49
C LEU A 391 19.31 16.90 10.62
N ASP A 392 19.70 17.51 11.74
CA ASP A 392 21.08 17.96 12.00
C ASP A 392 21.85 17.08 13.01
N ARG A 393 21.23 15.98 13.46
CA ARG A 393 21.79 15.01 14.41
C ARG A 393 21.84 13.62 13.80
N GLU A 394 22.78 12.80 14.26
CA GLU A 394 22.82 11.37 13.92
C GLU A 394 21.77 10.61 14.75
N GLU A 395 20.53 10.61 14.26
CA GLU A 395 19.39 9.90 14.87
C GLU A 395 18.46 9.33 13.78
N THR A 396 17.54 8.43 14.15
CA THR A 396 16.54 7.94 13.20
C THR A 396 15.48 9.01 12.95
N LEU A 397 14.79 8.97 11.80
CA LEU A 397 13.71 9.90 11.50
C LEU A 397 12.59 9.87 12.56
N ALA A 398 12.29 8.68 13.10
CA ALA A 398 11.28 8.52 14.14
C ALA A 398 11.74 9.14 15.48
N ASP A 399 13.02 8.98 15.83
CA ASP A 399 13.60 9.60 17.03
C ASP A 399 13.63 11.13 16.90
N ALA A 400 14.02 11.65 15.74
CA ALA A 400 13.94 13.08 15.45
C ALA A 400 12.50 13.58 15.56
N ALA A 401 11.52 12.90 14.97
CA ALA A 401 10.11 13.28 15.07
C ALA A 401 9.61 13.28 16.52
N ALA A 402 9.99 12.27 17.31
CA ALA A 402 9.63 12.18 18.73
C ALA A 402 10.26 13.32 19.56
N ARG A 403 11.52 13.65 19.28
CA ARG A 403 12.26 14.73 19.93
C ARG A 403 11.64 16.09 19.62
N GLU A 404 11.48 16.42 18.35
CA GLU A 404 10.93 17.70 17.89
C GLU A 404 9.51 17.92 18.41
N LEU A 405 8.68 16.87 18.40
CA LEU A 405 7.35 16.91 19.00
C LEU A 405 7.43 17.31 20.49
N ALA A 406 8.31 16.67 21.26
CA ALA A 406 8.45 16.94 22.68
C ALA A 406 9.03 18.33 22.97
N GLU A 407 10.01 18.77 22.19
CA GLU A 407 10.65 20.08 22.32
C GLU A 407 9.66 21.20 22.05
N GLU A 408 8.99 21.18 20.90
CA GLU A 408 8.09 22.26 20.46
C GLU A 408 6.71 22.22 21.12
N THR A 409 6.17 21.06 21.48
CA THR A 409 4.80 20.94 22.01
C THR A 409 4.71 20.52 23.47
N GLY A 410 5.77 19.92 24.01
CA GLY A 410 5.75 19.27 25.32
C GLY A 410 5.10 17.88 25.32
N TYR A 411 4.46 17.45 24.24
CA TYR A 411 3.83 16.12 24.16
C TYR A 411 4.85 15.02 23.88
N ARG A 412 4.66 13.86 24.52
CA ARG A 412 5.39 12.62 24.25
C ARG A 412 4.41 11.60 23.67
N ALA A 413 4.77 11.03 22.53
CA ALA A 413 3.94 10.07 21.83
C ALA A 413 4.13 8.65 22.38
N GLY A 414 3.04 7.92 22.60
CA GLY A 414 3.07 6.47 22.80
C GLY A 414 3.20 5.71 21.48
N ARG A 415 2.75 6.31 20.36
CA ARG A 415 2.88 5.77 19.01
C ARG A 415 3.27 6.87 18.04
N ILE A 416 4.33 6.64 17.26
CA ILE A 416 4.75 7.47 16.13
C ILE A 416 4.73 6.59 14.87
N THR A 417 4.04 7.04 13.84
CA THR A 417 3.85 6.27 12.60
C THR A 417 4.24 7.13 11.40
N PRO A 418 5.12 6.63 10.50
CA PRO A 418 5.48 7.36 9.29
C PRO A 418 4.28 7.47 8.34
N MET A 419 4.11 8.64 7.74
CA MET A 419 3.03 8.99 6.81
C MET A 419 3.58 9.45 5.45
N GLY A 420 4.83 9.08 5.14
CA GLY A 420 5.51 9.43 3.90
C GLY A 420 6.20 10.79 3.98
N GLY A 421 6.01 11.64 2.98
CA GLY A 421 6.48 13.03 3.02
C GLY A 421 6.59 13.67 1.63
N PHE A 422 7.15 14.88 1.57
CA PHE A 422 7.11 15.73 0.38
C PHE A 422 8.35 16.64 0.27
N TRP A 423 8.56 17.20 -0.94
CA TRP A 423 9.48 18.31 -1.17
C TRP A 423 8.74 19.62 -0.97
N MET A 424 9.33 20.57 -0.24
CA MET A 424 8.68 21.85 0.03
C MET A 424 8.62 22.79 -1.17
N SER A 425 9.77 22.99 -1.82
CA SER A 425 9.89 23.91 -2.95
C SER A 425 10.97 23.40 -3.91
N PRO A 426 10.73 22.28 -4.61
CA PRO A 426 11.75 21.58 -5.38
C PRO A 426 12.34 22.38 -6.55
N GLY A 427 11.76 23.54 -6.89
CA GLY A 427 12.30 24.46 -7.88
C GLY A 427 13.58 25.21 -7.43
N ILE A 428 13.78 25.37 -6.12
CA ILE A 428 14.92 26.12 -5.55
C ILE A 428 15.51 25.48 -4.29
N LEU A 429 14.75 24.63 -3.60
CA LEU A 429 15.08 24.09 -2.28
C LEU A 429 15.13 22.57 -2.33
N ARG A 430 16.30 22.02 -1.96
CA ARG A 430 16.53 20.61 -1.71
C ARG A 430 16.33 20.33 -0.23
N GLU A 431 15.06 20.38 0.19
CA GLU A 431 14.61 20.00 1.52
C GLU A 431 13.50 18.96 1.39
N ARG A 432 13.81 17.73 1.81
CA ARG A 432 12.82 16.66 1.94
C ARG A 432 12.25 16.71 3.36
N MET A 433 10.92 16.79 3.45
CA MET A 433 10.22 16.75 4.73
C MET A 433 9.56 15.39 4.95
N HIS A 434 9.91 14.71 6.03
CA HIS A 434 9.39 13.39 6.41
C HIS A 434 8.23 13.57 7.38
N LEU A 435 7.05 13.08 6.99
CA LEU A 435 5.81 13.28 7.73
C LEU A 435 5.53 12.10 8.66
N PHE A 436 5.14 12.40 9.89
CA PHE A 436 4.74 11.43 10.90
C PHE A 436 3.39 11.80 11.52
N VAL A 437 2.65 10.81 11.99
CA VAL A 437 1.54 11.01 12.93
C VAL A 437 1.97 10.53 14.30
N ALA A 438 1.65 11.33 15.31
CA ALA A 438 1.88 10.99 16.70
C ALA A 438 0.53 10.81 17.41
N GLU A 439 0.38 9.70 18.10
CA GLU A 439 -0.81 9.30 18.84
C GLU A 439 -0.43 8.87 20.26
N ASP A 440 -1.43 8.66 21.11
CA ASP A 440 -1.25 8.30 22.52
C ASP A 440 -0.44 9.38 23.29
N LEU A 441 -0.88 10.63 23.04
CA LEU A 441 -0.57 11.92 23.65
C LEU A 441 -0.33 11.96 25.18
N GLN A 442 0.91 12.03 25.68
CA GLN A 442 1.16 12.37 27.09
C GLN A 442 1.73 13.80 27.22
N PRO A 443 1.09 14.70 27.99
CA PRO A 443 1.60 16.06 28.16
C PRO A 443 2.84 16.09 29.04
N GLY A 444 3.74 17.02 28.73
CA GLY A 444 4.98 17.27 29.46
C GLY A 444 5.46 18.71 29.23
N PRO A 445 6.59 19.10 29.85
CA PRO A 445 7.16 20.42 29.63
C PRO A 445 7.75 20.54 28.21
N GLN A 446 7.53 21.69 27.56
CA GLN A 446 8.25 22.08 26.35
C GLN A 446 9.75 22.24 26.65
N ALA A 447 10.59 22.02 25.64
CA ALA A 447 12.03 22.18 25.70
C ALA A 447 12.54 22.98 24.48
N LEU A 448 12.02 24.20 24.32
CA LEU A 448 12.33 25.09 23.19
C LEU A 448 13.82 25.48 23.13
N GLU A 449 14.35 25.63 21.92
CA GLU A 449 15.71 26.12 21.73
C GLU A 449 15.86 27.61 22.10
N PRO A 450 17.07 28.07 22.49
CA PRO A 450 17.31 29.48 22.74
C PRO A 450 16.95 30.37 21.55
N GLY A 451 15.95 31.22 21.73
CA GLY A 451 15.46 32.16 20.71
C GLY A 451 14.17 31.73 20.01
N GLU A 452 13.68 30.52 20.28
CA GLU A 452 12.39 30.06 19.77
C GLU A 452 11.24 30.66 20.56
N GLN A 453 10.27 31.19 19.83
CA GLN A 453 9.03 31.72 20.38
C GLN A 453 7.88 30.92 19.80
N ILE A 454 7.58 29.80 20.48
CA ILE A 454 6.60 28.81 20.03
C ILE A 454 5.52 28.65 21.10
N ARG A 455 4.26 28.68 20.68
CA ARG A 455 3.10 28.43 21.55
C ARG A 455 2.25 27.31 20.99
N THR A 456 1.83 26.38 21.84
CA THR A 456 0.92 25.32 21.40
C THR A 456 -0.51 25.82 21.25
N ARG A 457 -1.20 25.33 20.23
CA ARG A 457 -2.59 25.63 19.91
C ARG A 457 -3.32 24.35 19.55
N VAL A 458 -4.09 23.82 20.49
CA VAL A 458 -4.95 22.65 20.23
C VAL A 458 -6.24 23.11 19.58
N VAL A 459 -6.57 22.52 18.43
CA VAL A 459 -7.80 22.82 17.67
C VAL A 459 -8.57 21.54 17.34
N PRO A 460 -9.91 21.62 17.19
CA PRO A 460 -10.68 20.53 16.60
C PRO A 460 -10.14 20.15 15.22
N TRP A 461 -10.10 18.85 14.93
CA TRP A 461 -9.61 18.30 13.65
C TRP A 461 -10.35 18.89 12.45
N ALA A 462 -11.68 18.91 12.52
CA ALA A 462 -12.51 19.49 11.46
C ALA A 462 -12.22 20.98 11.24
N GLU A 463 -11.91 21.71 12.32
CA GLU A 463 -11.54 23.12 12.24
C GLU A 463 -10.16 23.29 11.60
N ALA A 464 -9.17 22.48 11.96
CA ALA A 464 -7.85 22.50 11.32
C ALA A 464 -7.93 22.29 9.80
N LEU A 465 -8.76 21.33 9.35
CA LEU A 465 -8.99 21.11 7.93
C LEU A 465 -9.72 22.28 7.25
N ALA A 466 -10.65 22.94 7.94
CA ALA A 466 -11.28 24.16 7.44
C ALA A 466 -10.26 25.30 7.33
N MET A 467 -9.40 25.49 8.33
CA MET A 467 -8.33 26.49 8.34
C MET A 467 -7.35 26.30 7.17
N CYS A 468 -7.04 25.06 6.79
CA CYS A 468 -6.24 24.80 5.58
C CYS A 468 -6.93 25.21 4.29
N ARG A 469 -8.27 25.09 4.21
CA ARG A 469 -9.04 25.39 3.00
C ARG A 469 -9.35 26.88 2.84
N ASP A 470 -9.55 27.57 3.96
CA ASP A 470 -9.91 28.99 3.99
C ASP A 470 -8.70 29.94 4.13
N GLY A 471 -7.49 29.39 4.24
CA GLY A 471 -6.23 30.16 4.26
C GLY A 471 -5.84 30.68 5.64
N ARG A 472 -6.54 30.31 6.73
CA ARG A 472 -6.08 30.60 8.10
C ARG A 472 -4.82 29.83 8.48
N ILE A 473 -4.58 28.69 7.85
CA ILE A 473 -3.28 27.99 7.84
C ILE A 473 -2.68 28.20 6.45
N ASP A 474 -1.57 28.93 6.39
CA ASP A 474 -0.87 29.31 5.14
C ASP A 474 0.57 28.74 5.09
N ASP A 475 0.89 27.81 6.00
CA ASP A 475 2.16 27.08 5.99
C ASP A 475 2.05 25.77 5.22
N ALA A 476 2.88 25.60 4.19
CA ALA A 476 2.73 24.53 3.20
C ALA A 476 2.91 23.12 3.80
N LYS A 477 3.84 22.92 4.74
CA LYS A 477 4.03 21.61 5.38
C LYS A 477 2.85 21.23 6.26
N THR A 478 2.20 22.22 6.86
CA THR A 478 1.01 22.06 7.71
C THR A 478 -0.21 21.71 6.87
N VAL A 479 -0.44 22.46 5.79
CA VAL A 479 -1.50 22.16 4.82
C VAL A 479 -1.31 20.75 4.25
N ALA A 480 -0.11 20.42 3.77
CA ALA A 480 0.19 19.11 3.21
C ALA A 480 0.01 18.00 4.26
N GLY A 481 0.59 18.16 5.46
CA GLY A 481 0.53 17.17 6.53
C GLY A 481 -0.90 16.87 7.00
N LEU A 482 -1.71 17.90 7.25
CA LEU A 482 -3.09 17.74 7.68
C LEU A 482 -3.98 17.11 6.60
N LEU A 483 -3.84 17.51 5.34
CA LEU A 483 -4.65 16.98 4.24
C LEU A 483 -4.27 15.54 3.87
N LEU A 484 -2.97 15.20 3.89
CA LEU A 484 -2.51 13.82 3.70
C LEU A 484 -3.02 12.92 4.82
N CYS A 485 -2.95 13.38 6.08
CA CYS A 485 -3.50 12.67 7.22
C CYS A 485 -5.02 12.48 7.10
N ALA A 486 -5.76 13.51 6.68
CA ALA A 486 -7.20 13.41 6.47
C ALA A 486 -7.59 12.39 5.39
N ALA A 487 -6.85 12.35 4.27
CA ALA A 487 -7.06 11.38 3.19
C ALA A 487 -6.89 9.94 3.68
N GLN A 488 -5.86 9.67 4.49
CA GLN A 488 -5.63 8.33 5.06
C GLN A 488 -6.67 7.95 6.11
N ARG A 489 -7.12 8.88 6.95
CA ARG A 489 -8.17 8.64 7.95
C ARG A 489 -9.54 8.37 7.33
N SER A 490 -9.85 9.02 6.21
CA SER A 490 -11.10 8.78 5.47
C SER A 490 -11.14 7.40 4.83
N ALA A 491 -9.99 6.81 4.51
CA ALA A 491 -9.89 5.43 4.06
C ALA A 491 -10.10 4.38 5.18
N HIS A 492 -10.12 4.81 6.45
CA HIS A 492 -10.17 3.94 7.63
C HIS A 492 -11.43 4.10 8.51
N THR A 493 -12.39 4.96 8.16
CA THR A 493 -13.61 5.15 8.98
C THR A 493 -14.75 4.26 8.47
N PRO A 494 -15.25 3.27 9.24
CA PRO A 494 -16.52 2.60 8.96
C PRO A 494 -17.65 3.62 9.11
N GLY A 495 -18.58 3.68 8.15
CA GLY A 495 -19.63 4.70 8.11
C GLY A 495 -20.50 4.72 9.38
N ASP A 496 -20.43 5.81 10.13
CA ASP A 496 -21.42 6.12 11.16
C ASP A 496 -22.72 6.58 10.51
N ALA A 497 -23.80 5.91 10.91
CA ALA A 497 -25.16 6.19 10.51
C ALA A 497 -25.56 7.61 10.92
N ALA A 498 -25.91 8.43 9.92
CA ALA A 498 -26.72 9.61 10.14
C ALA A 498 -28.15 9.17 10.51
N GLY A 499 -28.48 9.27 11.80
CA GLY A 499 -29.84 9.12 12.30
C GLY A 499 -30.74 10.25 11.81
N CYS A 500 -31.84 9.87 11.16
CA CYS A 500 -33.11 10.58 11.18
C CYS A 500 -33.86 10.24 12.47
#